data_AF-A0A2G8JKQ9-F1
#
_entry.id   AF-A0A2G8JKQ9-F1
#
_cell.length_a   1.000
_cell.length_b   1.000
_cell.length_c   1.000
_cell.angle_alpha   90.00
_cell.angle_beta   90.00
_cell.angle_gamma   90.00
#
_symmetry.space_group_name_H-M   'P 1'
#
loop_
_entity.id
_entity.type
_entity.pdbx_description
1 polymer ?
#
loop_
_entity_poly.entity_id
_entity_poly.type
_entity_poly.pdbx_seq_one_letter_code
_entity_poly.pdbx_strand_id
1 'polypeptide(L)'
;MENGALSVDDAWDINDANVVCNQLGFVRALESRGGAAFGEGTGEIHLDDVGCGGEETELLSCYHSSIDNCNHGEDAGVICQFTSDEPPREEGSIRLAGGNETAGRVEIYLYGEWGTVCDDGWDINDANVVCRQLGFDRALKYRDSAAFGEGSGEIHLDDVGCNGDETELLSCSYNSIENCNHREDAGVICIETLDRLTPGMVCSFFHEGL
;
A
#
# COMPACT_ATOMS: atom_id res chain seq x y z
N MET A 1 -10.55 26.84 38.52
CA MET A 1 -10.07 27.75 37.46
C MET A 1 -9.10 26.92 36.64
N GLU A 2 -9.64 26.17 35.67
CA GLU A 2 -8.84 25.40 34.73
C GLU A 2 -8.35 26.36 33.65
N ASN A 3 -7.04 26.56 33.62
CA ASN A 3 -6.37 27.22 32.51
C ASN A 3 -6.18 26.14 31.43
N GLY A 4 -7.19 25.99 30.56
CA GLY A 4 -7.05 25.19 29.35
C GLY A 4 -6.01 25.85 28.46
N ALA A 5 -4.89 25.18 28.27
CA ALA A 5 -3.99 25.46 27.16
C ALA A 5 -4.80 25.33 25.88
N LEU A 6 -4.89 26.40 25.10
CA LEU A 6 -5.24 26.32 23.69
C LEU A 6 -3.99 25.74 23.03
N SER A 7 -3.98 24.43 22.79
CA SER A 7 -2.86 23.72 22.18
C SER A 7 -3.39 22.62 21.28
N VAL A 8 -2.84 22.59 20.06
CA VAL A 8 -2.97 21.58 18.99
C VAL A 8 -4.13 21.84 18.03
N ASP A 9 -3.84 22.54 16.93
CA ASP A 9 -4.38 22.25 15.59
C ASP A 9 -5.88 21.91 15.56
N ASP A 10 -6.73 22.91 15.83
CA ASP A 10 -8.17 22.72 15.98
C ASP A 10 -8.91 22.49 14.64
N ALA A 11 -8.20 22.48 13.51
CA ALA A 11 -8.80 22.37 12.18
C ALA A 11 -8.25 21.22 11.30
N TRP A 12 -6.96 20.82 11.42
CA TRP A 12 -6.41 19.76 10.56
C TRP A 12 -7.03 18.39 10.85
N ASP A 13 -7.89 17.96 9.95
CA ASP A 13 -8.63 16.72 10.06
C ASP A 13 -8.38 15.78 8.87
N ILE A 14 -9.14 14.68 8.85
CA ILE A 14 -8.98 13.66 7.83
C ILE A 14 -9.45 14.14 6.45
N ASN A 15 -10.35 15.13 6.37
CA ASN A 15 -10.80 15.72 5.12
C ASN A 15 -9.71 16.59 4.51
N ASP A 16 -8.98 17.37 5.31
CA ASP A 16 -7.81 18.12 4.83
C ASP A 16 -6.74 17.16 4.31
N ALA A 17 -6.45 16.11 5.08
CA ALA A 17 -5.50 15.09 4.68
C ALA A 17 -5.93 14.37 3.40
N ASN A 18 -7.23 14.10 3.22
CA ASN A 18 -7.75 13.49 2.00
C ASN A 18 -7.54 14.38 0.78
N VAL A 19 -7.77 15.69 0.87
CA VAL A 19 -7.51 16.63 -0.22
C VAL A 19 -6.03 16.61 -0.61
N VAL A 20 -5.12 16.61 0.38
CA VAL A 20 -3.67 16.48 0.10
C VAL A 20 -3.34 15.16 -0.59
N CYS A 21 -3.80 14.03 -0.05
CA CYS A 21 -3.52 12.72 -0.61
C CYS A 21 -4.07 12.59 -2.05
N ASN A 22 -5.29 13.06 -2.29
CA ASN A 22 -5.90 13.07 -3.62
C ASN A 22 -5.12 13.97 -4.59
N GLN A 23 -4.74 15.18 -4.16
CA GLN A 23 -3.93 16.11 -4.95
C GLN A 23 -2.58 15.50 -5.35
N LEU A 24 -2.00 14.67 -4.49
CA LEU A 24 -0.75 13.95 -4.74
C LEU A 24 -0.92 12.63 -5.53
N GLY A 25 -2.15 12.25 -5.90
CA GLY A 25 -2.45 11.06 -6.69
C GLY A 25 -2.62 9.76 -5.90
N PHE A 26 -2.80 9.85 -4.57
CA PHE A 26 -3.10 8.72 -3.70
C PHE A 26 -4.62 8.49 -3.62
N VAL A 27 -5.03 7.30 -3.15
CA VAL A 27 -6.43 6.90 -3.11
C VAL A 27 -7.21 7.61 -2.00
N ARG A 28 -6.58 7.77 -0.82
CA ARG A 28 -7.14 8.46 0.35
C ARG A 28 -6.06 8.72 1.41
N ALA A 29 -6.38 9.53 2.40
CA ALA A 29 -5.65 9.60 3.66
C ALA A 29 -6.02 8.41 4.58
N LEU A 30 -4.99 7.89 5.24
CA LEU A 30 -5.12 6.96 6.36
C LEU A 30 -5.17 7.72 7.68
N GLU A 31 -4.35 8.76 7.81
CA GLU A 31 -4.20 9.52 9.04
C GLU A 31 -3.88 10.99 8.75
N SER A 32 -4.44 11.88 9.57
CA SER A 32 -4.00 13.27 9.73
C SER A 32 -3.16 13.38 11.01
N ARG A 33 -2.05 14.12 10.95
CA ARG A 33 -1.11 14.28 12.07
C ARG A 33 -0.75 15.75 12.23
N GLY A 34 -1.11 16.37 13.36
CA GLY A 34 -0.61 17.70 13.73
C GLY A 34 0.66 17.63 14.58
N GLY A 35 1.17 18.80 14.98
CA GLY A 35 2.21 18.90 16.00
C GLY A 35 3.59 18.42 15.55
N ALA A 36 3.95 18.68 14.28
CA ALA A 36 5.24 18.33 13.69
C ALA A 36 5.59 16.83 13.82
N ALA A 37 4.59 15.95 13.67
CA ALA A 37 4.75 14.51 13.86
C ALA A 37 5.84 13.86 12.98
N PHE A 38 6.16 14.49 11.85
CA PHE A 38 7.21 14.05 10.91
C PHE A 38 8.47 14.92 10.96
N GLY A 39 8.56 15.80 11.95
CA GLY A 39 9.61 16.81 12.08
C GLY A 39 9.08 18.22 11.81
N GLU A 40 9.74 19.20 12.41
CA GLU A 40 9.47 20.63 12.22
C GLU A 40 10.06 21.09 10.88
N GLY A 41 9.27 21.85 10.13
CA GLY A 41 9.70 22.58 8.96
C GLY A 41 10.56 23.79 9.30
N THR A 42 10.92 24.54 8.25
CA THR A 42 11.66 25.80 8.38
C THR A 42 11.15 26.79 7.35
N GLY A 43 11.07 28.07 7.72
CA GLY A 43 10.71 29.14 6.77
C GLY A 43 9.39 29.79 7.15
N GLU A 44 8.61 30.16 6.13
CA GLU A 44 7.29 30.76 6.31
C GLU A 44 6.21 29.66 6.39
N ILE A 45 5.26 29.83 7.29
CA ILE A 45 4.06 29.00 7.37
C ILE A 45 3.01 29.66 6.47
N HIS A 46 2.54 28.93 5.46
CA HIS A 46 1.72 29.51 4.40
C HIS A 46 0.21 29.36 4.61
N LEU A 47 -0.22 28.39 5.41
CA LEU A 47 -1.62 28.08 5.66
C LEU A 47 -1.81 27.83 7.15
N ASP A 48 -2.93 28.31 7.67
CA ASP A 48 -3.38 28.15 9.05
C ASP A 48 -4.90 27.92 9.06
N ASP A 49 -5.45 27.25 10.07
CA ASP A 49 -6.86 26.87 10.22
C ASP A 49 -7.47 26.30 8.93
N VAL A 50 -6.79 25.33 8.30
CA VAL A 50 -7.27 24.69 7.08
C VAL A 50 -8.54 23.89 7.39
N GLY A 51 -9.59 24.10 6.60
CA GLY A 51 -10.87 23.39 6.73
C GLY A 51 -11.44 23.03 5.36
N CYS A 52 -11.12 21.82 4.90
CA CYS A 52 -11.62 21.21 3.69
C CYS A 52 -12.93 20.45 3.92
N GLY A 53 -13.77 20.38 2.89
CA GLY A 53 -14.90 19.47 2.81
C GLY A 53 -14.53 18.04 2.41
N GLY A 54 -13.32 17.83 1.87
CA GLY A 54 -12.76 16.53 1.48
C GLY A 54 -12.87 16.22 -0.02
N GLU A 55 -13.55 17.07 -0.78
CA GLU A 55 -13.82 16.89 -2.23
C GLU A 55 -13.09 17.95 -3.08
N GLU A 56 -12.37 18.87 -2.43
CA GLU A 56 -11.54 19.85 -3.10
C GLU A 56 -10.42 19.17 -3.90
N THR A 57 -10.04 19.77 -5.03
CA THR A 57 -8.99 19.21 -5.90
C THR A 57 -7.59 19.58 -5.43
N GLU A 58 -7.45 20.65 -4.64
CA GLU A 58 -6.18 21.17 -4.14
C GLU A 58 -6.37 21.78 -2.75
N LEU A 59 -5.34 21.68 -1.89
CA LEU A 59 -5.37 22.19 -0.52
C LEU A 59 -5.63 23.70 -0.45
N LEU A 60 -5.12 24.47 -1.43
CA LEU A 60 -5.32 25.91 -1.53
C LEU A 60 -6.77 26.31 -1.89
N SER A 61 -7.62 25.35 -2.27
CA SER A 61 -9.04 25.60 -2.54
C SER A 61 -9.91 25.49 -1.29
N CYS A 62 -9.36 24.97 -0.19
CA CYS A 62 -10.08 24.85 1.08
C CYS A 62 -10.19 26.21 1.78
N TYR A 63 -11.08 26.29 2.76
CA TYR A 63 -11.04 27.41 3.68
C TYR A 63 -9.72 27.39 4.45
N HIS A 64 -9.09 28.55 4.62
CA HIS A 64 -7.92 28.72 5.46
C HIS A 64 -7.85 30.15 5.99
N SER A 65 -7.23 30.34 7.15
CA SER A 65 -6.91 31.65 7.70
C SER A 65 -5.74 32.29 6.95
N SER A 66 -5.64 33.62 7.08
CA SER A 66 -4.50 34.43 6.62
C SER A 66 -3.80 35.17 7.77
N ILE A 67 -4.25 34.89 9.00
CA ILE A 67 -3.70 35.41 10.24
C ILE A 67 -3.12 34.20 10.95
N ASP A 68 -1.79 34.10 10.95
CA ASP A 68 -1.02 32.99 11.48
C ASP A 68 -0.46 33.33 12.87
N ASN A 69 -0.64 32.41 13.82
CA ASN A 69 0.11 32.39 15.08
C ASN A 69 0.81 31.04 15.30
N CYS A 70 0.92 30.22 14.25
CA CYS A 70 1.58 28.94 14.32
C CYS A 70 3.09 29.10 14.45
N ASN A 71 3.71 28.03 14.92
CA ASN A 71 5.14 27.81 14.80
C ASN A 71 5.37 26.42 14.18
N HIS A 72 6.59 26.13 13.73
CA HIS A 72 6.87 24.84 13.09
C HIS A 72 6.66 23.63 13.99
N GLY A 73 6.55 23.80 15.31
CA GLY A 73 6.09 22.75 16.23
C GLY A 73 4.63 22.34 16.01
N GLU A 74 3.88 23.04 15.16
CA GLU A 74 2.48 22.80 14.82
C GLU A 74 2.31 22.31 13.37
N ASP A 75 3.41 22.08 12.65
CA ASP A 75 3.34 21.66 11.26
C ASP A 75 2.51 20.38 11.08
N ALA A 76 1.60 20.44 10.10
CA ALA A 76 0.67 19.37 9.78
C ALA A 76 1.28 18.34 8.81
N GLY A 77 0.83 17.10 8.93
CA GLY A 77 1.28 15.96 8.14
C GLY A 77 0.16 14.97 7.84
N VAL A 78 0.41 14.13 6.83
CA VAL A 78 -0.54 13.11 6.34
C VAL A 78 0.16 11.77 6.15
N ILE A 79 -0.60 10.69 6.32
CA ILE A 79 -0.22 9.37 5.81
C ILE A 79 -1.22 8.99 4.73
N CYS A 80 -0.74 8.84 3.49
CA CYS A 80 -1.57 8.53 2.34
C CYS A 80 -1.52 7.04 1.96
N GLN A 81 -2.61 6.55 1.41
CA GLN A 81 -2.75 5.19 0.89
C GLN A 81 -2.58 5.18 -0.63
N PHE A 82 -1.54 4.50 -1.13
CA PHE A 82 -1.27 4.37 -2.56
C PHE A 82 -2.21 3.41 -3.29
N THR A 83 -2.71 2.38 -2.59
CA THR A 83 -3.56 1.33 -3.17
C THR A 83 -4.78 1.13 -2.30
N SER A 84 -5.96 0.95 -2.88
CA SER A 84 -7.16 0.59 -2.12
C SER A 84 -6.93 -0.61 -1.21
N ASP A 85 -7.65 -0.68 -0.08
CA ASP A 85 -7.60 -1.85 0.81
C ASP A 85 -8.03 -3.15 0.11
N GLU A 86 -8.78 -3.05 -1.00
CA GLU A 86 -9.01 -4.17 -1.89
C GLU A 86 -7.90 -4.26 -2.95
N PRO A 87 -7.30 -5.46 -3.14
CA PRO A 87 -6.39 -5.70 -4.26
C PRO A 87 -7.12 -5.48 -5.60
N PRO A 88 -6.41 -4.99 -6.63
CA PRO A 88 -7.00 -4.74 -7.93
C PRO A 88 -7.75 -5.97 -8.45
N ARG A 89 -8.96 -5.76 -8.96
CA ARG A 89 -9.78 -6.81 -9.61
C ARG A 89 -9.53 -6.78 -11.11
N GLU A 90 -8.26 -6.81 -11.48
CA GLU A 90 -7.78 -6.84 -12.85
C GLU A 90 -7.19 -8.23 -13.14
N GLU A 91 -7.34 -8.70 -14.38
CA GLU A 91 -6.89 -10.04 -14.78
C GLU A 91 -5.38 -10.20 -14.50
N GLY A 92 -5.01 -11.24 -13.76
CA GLY A 92 -3.62 -11.51 -13.37
C GLY A 92 -3.15 -10.81 -12.12
N SER A 93 -4.00 -10.01 -11.46
CA SER A 93 -3.70 -9.44 -10.14
C SER A 93 -3.55 -10.55 -9.10
N ILE A 94 -2.60 -10.38 -8.19
CA ILE A 94 -2.32 -11.35 -7.12
C ILE A 94 -2.49 -10.73 -5.74
N ARG A 95 -2.82 -11.56 -4.75
CA ARG A 95 -2.89 -11.19 -3.33
C ARG A 95 -2.41 -12.33 -2.44
N LEU A 96 -2.07 -11.97 -1.20
CA LEU A 96 -1.77 -12.94 -0.13
C LEU A 96 -2.95 -13.06 0.82
N ALA A 97 -3.36 -14.29 1.11
CA ALA A 97 -4.45 -14.61 2.05
C ALA A 97 -3.97 -15.55 3.17
N GLY A 98 -4.68 -15.56 4.30
CA GLY A 98 -4.42 -16.52 5.40
C GLY A 98 -3.14 -16.24 6.23
N GLY A 99 -2.44 -15.14 5.96
CA GLY A 99 -1.24 -14.73 6.70
C GLY A 99 -1.23 -13.23 7.00
N ASN A 100 -0.17 -12.53 6.57
CA ASN A 100 0.03 -11.10 6.75
C ASN A 100 0.49 -10.45 5.43
N GLU A 101 0.87 -9.17 5.49
CA GLU A 101 1.27 -8.38 4.31
C GLU A 101 2.42 -9.00 3.50
N THR A 102 3.28 -9.80 4.13
CA THR A 102 4.50 -10.37 3.53
C THR A 102 4.43 -11.88 3.33
N ALA A 103 3.40 -12.54 3.85
CA ALA A 103 3.34 -13.99 3.87
C ALA A 103 1.90 -14.48 3.79
N GLY A 104 1.64 -15.43 2.91
CA GLY A 104 0.29 -15.98 2.76
C GLY A 104 0.18 -16.98 1.62
N ARG A 105 -1.01 -17.57 1.51
CA ARG A 105 -1.47 -18.30 0.34
C ARG A 105 -1.56 -17.34 -0.85
N VAL A 106 -1.08 -17.79 -2.01
CA VAL A 106 -1.15 -17.01 -3.25
C VAL A 106 -2.54 -17.19 -3.85
N GLU A 107 -3.25 -16.09 -4.06
CA GLU A 107 -4.49 -16.06 -4.83
C GLU A 107 -4.31 -15.14 -6.04
N ILE A 108 -4.90 -15.53 -7.17
CA ILE A 108 -4.85 -14.79 -8.43
C ILE A 108 -6.28 -14.49 -8.91
N TYR A 109 -6.47 -13.31 -9.51
CA TYR A 109 -7.75 -12.90 -10.07
C TYR A 109 -7.80 -13.25 -11.56
N LEU A 110 -8.64 -14.23 -11.92
CA LEU A 110 -8.90 -14.61 -13.31
C LEU A 110 -10.40 -14.78 -13.54
N TYR A 111 -10.85 -14.50 -14.75
CA TYR A 111 -12.24 -14.71 -15.17
C TYR A 111 -13.29 -14.02 -14.29
N GLY A 112 -12.91 -12.94 -13.62
CA GLY A 112 -13.79 -12.18 -12.74
C GLY A 112 -13.88 -12.69 -11.30
N GLU A 113 -13.02 -13.64 -10.90
CA GLU A 113 -13.02 -14.18 -9.55
C GLU A 113 -11.61 -14.48 -9.01
N TRP A 114 -11.48 -14.43 -7.69
CA TRP A 114 -10.26 -14.87 -7.00
C TRP A 114 -10.25 -16.39 -6.92
N GLY A 115 -9.14 -16.98 -7.33
CA GLY A 115 -8.86 -18.41 -7.16
C GLY A 115 -7.46 -18.63 -6.63
N THR A 116 -7.14 -19.89 -6.38
CA THR A 116 -5.89 -20.35 -5.75
C THR A 116 -4.90 -20.87 -6.78
N VAL A 117 -3.67 -21.13 -6.36
CA VAL A 117 -2.59 -21.69 -7.19
C VAL A 117 -2.16 -23.02 -6.58
N CYS A 118 -2.04 -24.07 -7.39
CA CYS A 118 -1.55 -25.36 -6.92
C CYS A 118 -0.03 -25.34 -6.64
N ASP A 119 0.42 -26.15 -5.68
CA ASP A 119 1.80 -26.29 -5.26
C ASP A 119 2.60 -27.34 -6.05
N ASP A 120 1.97 -28.03 -7.00
CA ASP A 120 2.66 -28.94 -7.92
C ASP A 120 3.65 -28.14 -8.77
N GLY A 121 4.94 -28.52 -8.69
CA GLY A 121 6.03 -27.80 -9.32
C GLY A 121 6.47 -26.50 -8.64
N TRP A 122 5.75 -26.04 -7.61
CA TRP A 122 5.96 -24.74 -6.96
C TRP A 122 7.33 -24.64 -6.27
N ASP A 123 8.13 -23.67 -6.70
CA ASP A 123 9.49 -23.49 -6.22
C ASP A 123 9.83 -22.02 -5.85
N ILE A 124 11.12 -21.78 -5.58
CA ILE A 124 11.58 -20.45 -5.17
C ILE A 124 11.54 -19.42 -6.30
N ASN A 125 11.63 -19.84 -7.56
CA ASN A 125 11.54 -18.96 -8.71
C ASN A 125 10.11 -18.45 -8.89
N ASP A 126 9.11 -19.31 -8.73
CA ASP A 126 7.70 -18.90 -8.76
C ASP A 126 7.41 -17.91 -7.62
N ALA A 127 7.89 -18.24 -6.41
CA ALA A 127 7.75 -17.35 -5.27
C ALA A 127 8.44 -15.99 -5.48
N ASN A 128 9.60 -15.95 -6.15
CA ASN A 128 10.29 -14.70 -6.48
C ASN A 128 9.44 -13.82 -7.40
N VAL A 129 8.82 -14.40 -8.42
CA VAL A 129 7.92 -13.68 -9.34
C VAL A 129 6.73 -13.11 -8.57
N VAL A 130 6.06 -13.91 -7.72
CA VAL A 130 4.96 -13.46 -6.86
C VAL A 130 5.37 -12.30 -5.97
N CYS A 131 6.48 -12.43 -5.24
CA CYS A 131 6.92 -11.40 -4.32
C CYS A 131 7.26 -10.10 -5.05
N ARG A 132 7.91 -10.18 -6.21
CA ARG A 132 8.23 -9.00 -7.02
C ARG A 132 6.99 -8.35 -7.62
N GLN A 133 6.04 -9.14 -8.09
CA GLN A 133 4.76 -8.64 -8.60
C GLN A 133 3.95 -7.94 -7.48
N LEU A 134 4.09 -8.35 -6.22
CA LEU A 134 3.51 -7.67 -5.05
C LEU A 134 4.31 -6.44 -4.57
N GLY A 135 5.42 -6.12 -5.22
CA GLY A 135 6.28 -4.98 -4.89
C GLY A 135 7.33 -5.23 -3.79
N PHE A 136 7.59 -6.49 -3.46
CA PHE A 136 8.71 -6.89 -2.60
C PHE A 136 9.97 -7.15 -3.44
N ASP A 137 11.14 -7.22 -2.80
CA ASP A 137 12.42 -7.44 -3.50
C ASP A 137 12.50 -8.87 -4.06
N ARG A 138 12.24 -9.86 -3.20
CA ARG A 138 12.29 -11.28 -3.55
C ARG A 138 11.58 -12.16 -2.51
N ALA A 139 11.43 -13.44 -2.83
CA ALA A 139 10.98 -14.43 -1.86
C ALA A 139 12.08 -14.81 -0.87
N LEU A 140 11.68 -14.94 0.39
CA LEU A 140 12.46 -15.63 1.42
C LEU A 140 12.23 -17.14 1.34
N LYS A 141 10.97 -17.56 1.15
CA LYS A 141 10.56 -18.97 1.04
C LYS A 141 9.32 -19.11 0.16
N TYR A 142 9.24 -20.21 -0.57
CA TYR A 142 7.98 -20.76 -1.04
C TYR A 142 7.35 -21.64 0.06
N ARG A 143 6.04 -21.85 -0.02
CA ARG A 143 5.26 -22.73 0.85
C ARG A 143 4.31 -23.57 0.01
N ASP A 144 4.10 -24.77 0.49
CA ASP A 144 3.28 -25.81 -0.09
C ASP A 144 2.27 -26.29 0.97
N SER A 145 1.45 -27.26 0.59
CA SER A 145 0.54 -28.02 1.42
C SER A 145 -0.40 -27.15 2.26
N ALA A 146 -0.92 -26.07 1.65
CA ALA A 146 -1.82 -25.12 2.29
C ALA A 146 -1.29 -24.58 3.62
N ALA A 147 0.01 -24.25 3.70
CA ALA A 147 0.67 -23.82 4.94
C ALA A 147 0.01 -22.60 5.62
N PHE A 148 -0.75 -21.79 4.87
CA PHE A 148 -1.51 -20.63 5.36
C PHE A 148 -3.01 -20.89 5.46
N GLY A 149 -3.40 -22.16 5.46
CA GLY A 149 -4.78 -22.64 5.39
C GLY A 149 -5.24 -22.86 3.95
N GLU A 150 -6.21 -23.75 3.80
CA GLU A 150 -6.90 -24.03 2.54
C GLU A 150 -7.67 -22.77 2.10
N GLY A 151 -7.63 -22.48 0.81
CA GLY A 151 -8.47 -21.52 0.14
C GLY A 151 -9.83 -22.10 -0.22
N SER A 152 -10.51 -21.45 -1.15
CA SER A 152 -11.83 -21.83 -1.62
C SER A 152 -12.05 -21.31 -3.03
N GLY A 153 -12.92 -21.97 -3.80
CA GLY A 153 -13.25 -21.57 -5.16
C GLY A 153 -12.43 -22.35 -6.17
N GLU A 154 -12.16 -21.73 -7.31
CA GLU A 154 -11.37 -22.38 -8.37
C GLU A 154 -9.86 -22.40 -8.01
N ILE A 155 -9.17 -23.43 -8.49
CA ILE A 155 -7.71 -23.47 -8.56
C ILE A 155 -7.36 -23.04 -9.98
N HIS A 156 -6.84 -21.82 -10.11
CA HIS A 156 -6.70 -21.15 -11.41
C HIS A 156 -5.45 -21.57 -12.18
N LEU A 157 -4.39 -21.92 -11.46
CA LEU A 157 -3.09 -22.28 -12.02
C LEU A 157 -2.59 -23.58 -11.40
N ASP A 158 -2.05 -24.44 -12.25
CA ASP A 158 -1.38 -25.70 -11.89
C ASP A 158 -0.03 -25.82 -12.63
N ASP A 159 0.90 -26.61 -12.10
CA ASP A 159 2.26 -26.81 -12.63
C ASP A 159 2.95 -25.48 -13.02
N VAL A 160 2.90 -24.48 -12.13
CA VAL A 160 3.54 -23.19 -12.40
C VAL A 160 5.05 -23.40 -12.46
N GLY A 161 5.66 -22.93 -13.55
CA GLY A 161 7.09 -23.02 -13.78
C GLY A 161 7.63 -21.70 -14.32
N CYS A 162 8.11 -20.85 -13.41
CA CYS A 162 8.80 -19.61 -13.70
C CYS A 162 10.32 -19.83 -13.83
N ASN A 163 10.98 -19.00 -14.63
CA ASN A 163 12.44 -18.89 -14.63
C ASN A 163 12.95 -18.03 -13.47
N GLY A 164 12.07 -17.18 -12.90
CA GLY A 164 12.34 -16.27 -11.78
C GLY A 164 12.52 -14.80 -12.19
N ASP A 165 12.58 -14.54 -13.49
CA ASP A 165 12.80 -13.21 -14.07
C ASP A 165 11.53 -12.61 -14.71
N GLU A 166 10.42 -13.34 -14.72
CA GLU A 166 9.11 -12.89 -15.17
C GLU A 166 8.54 -11.76 -14.30
N THR A 167 7.90 -10.76 -14.92
CA THR A 167 7.32 -9.62 -14.18
C THR A 167 6.02 -9.99 -13.49
N GLU A 168 5.30 -10.99 -14.00
CA GLU A 168 3.97 -11.40 -13.53
C GLU A 168 3.86 -12.93 -13.56
N LEU A 169 3.08 -13.50 -12.63
CA LEU A 169 2.88 -14.94 -12.53
C LEU A 169 2.28 -15.56 -13.80
N LEU A 170 1.38 -14.85 -14.48
CA LEU A 170 0.80 -15.28 -15.76
C LEU A 170 1.79 -15.29 -16.94
N SER A 171 2.98 -14.72 -16.78
CA SER A 171 4.02 -14.78 -17.80
C SER A 171 4.86 -16.07 -17.71
N CYS A 172 4.71 -16.85 -16.64
CA CYS A 172 5.34 -18.14 -16.48
C CYS A 172 4.62 -19.22 -17.29
N SER A 173 5.23 -20.41 -17.42
CA SER A 173 4.48 -21.57 -17.90
C SER A 173 3.55 -22.08 -16.80
N TYR A 174 2.33 -22.49 -17.17
CA TYR A 174 1.35 -23.09 -16.26
C TYR A 174 0.32 -23.90 -17.07
N ASN A 175 -0.37 -24.79 -16.38
CA ASN A 175 -1.53 -25.53 -16.87
C ASN A 175 -2.82 -24.90 -16.34
N SER A 176 -3.86 -24.83 -17.17
CA SER A 176 -5.20 -24.36 -16.80
C SER A 176 -6.18 -25.50 -16.49
N ILE A 177 -5.75 -26.74 -16.66
CA ILE A 177 -6.46 -27.94 -16.22
C ILE A 177 -5.69 -28.43 -15.00
N GLU A 178 -6.36 -28.39 -13.86
CA GLU A 178 -5.78 -28.76 -12.57
C GLU A 178 -6.27 -30.15 -12.12
N ASN A 179 -5.46 -30.84 -11.32
CA ASN A 179 -5.87 -32.06 -10.62
C ASN A 179 -5.64 -31.98 -9.11
N CYS A 180 -5.59 -30.76 -8.60
CA CYS A 180 -5.28 -30.45 -7.22
C CYS A 180 -6.56 -30.33 -6.38
N ASN A 181 -6.36 -30.21 -5.08
CA ASN A 181 -7.39 -29.76 -4.14
C ASN A 181 -6.78 -28.69 -3.23
N HIS A 182 -7.59 -27.96 -2.47
CA HIS A 182 -7.07 -26.85 -1.66
C HIS A 182 -6.06 -27.22 -0.56
N ARG A 183 -5.79 -28.51 -0.31
CA ARG A 183 -4.64 -28.93 0.50
C ARG A 183 -3.30 -28.66 -0.17
N GLU A 184 -3.31 -28.45 -1.48
CA GLU A 184 -2.16 -28.20 -2.34
C GLU A 184 -2.07 -26.71 -2.70
N ASP A 185 -2.75 -25.82 -1.96
CA ASP A 185 -2.64 -24.40 -2.23
C ASP A 185 -1.24 -23.86 -1.90
N ALA A 186 -0.62 -23.25 -2.90
CA ALA A 186 0.70 -22.64 -2.81
C ALA A 186 0.71 -21.34 -1.99
N GLY A 187 1.85 -21.06 -1.36
CA GLY A 187 2.08 -19.86 -0.58
C GLY A 187 3.49 -19.31 -0.71
N VAL A 188 3.70 -18.10 -0.21
CA VAL A 188 5.00 -17.43 -0.19
C VAL A 188 5.27 -16.73 1.14
N ILE A 189 6.54 -16.48 1.40
CA ILE A 189 7.03 -15.51 2.39
C ILE A 189 8.00 -14.59 1.65
N CYS A 190 7.68 -13.31 1.56
CA CYS A 190 8.47 -12.28 0.90
C CYS A 190 9.38 -11.56 1.89
N ILE A 191 10.46 -10.97 1.39
CA ILE A 191 11.28 -10.06 2.18
C ILE A 191 10.64 -8.66 2.17
N GLU A 192 10.46 -8.06 3.35
CA GLU A 192 10.10 -6.65 3.43
C GLU A 192 11.20 -5.82 2.75
N THR A 193 10.82 -5.07 1.72
CA THR A 193 11.64 -3.98 1.22
C THR A 193 11.63 -2.88 2.25
N LEU A 194 12.81 -2.48 2.74
CA LEU A 194 12.96 -1.30 3.60
C LEU A 194 12.44 -0.01 2.93
N ASP A 195 12.16 -0.02 1.62
CA ASP A 195 11.50 1.06 0.89
C ASP A 195 10.02 1.26 1.25
N ARG A 196 9.32 0.25 1.77
CA ARG A 196 7.96 0.44 2.33
C ARG A 196 7.97 1.05 3.73
N LEU A 197 9.14 1.08 4.39
CA LEU A 197 9.37 1.74 5.66
C LEU A 197 10.00 3.13 5.51
N THR A 198 10.10 3.67 4.30
CA THR A 198 10.14 5.12 4.19
C THR A 198 8.70 5.62 4.19
N PRO A 199 8.19 6.27 5.25
CA PRO A 199 7.24 7.35 5.03
C PRO A 199 7.88 8.18 3.92
N GLY A 200 7.18 8.39 2.80
CA GLY A 200 7.71 9.15 1.68
C GLY A 200 8.32 10.45 2.18
N MET A 201 9.65 10.46 2.34
CA MET A 201 10.42 11.64 2.66
C MET A 201 10.59 12.34 1.33
N VAL A 202 9.50 12.93 0.82
CA VAL A 202 9.57 13.83 -0.33
C VAL A 202 10.05 15.18 0.17
N CYS A 203 11.30 15.23 0.64
CA CYS A 203 12.05 16.48 0.81
C CYS A 203 13.24 16.45 -0.15
N SER A 204 12.94 16.57 -1.45
CA SER A 204 13.93 17.11 -2.39
C SER A 204 13.23 17.74 -3.59
N PHE A 205 12.61 18.90 -3.38
CA PHE A 205 12.61 19.93 -4.41
C PHE A 205 13.85 20.80 -4.19
N PHE A 206 14.98 20.39 -4.77
CA PHE A 206 16.00 21.34 -5.15
C PHE A 206 15.45 22.13 -6.34
N HIS A 207 14.96 23.35 -6.09
CA HIS A 207 15.01 24.37 -7.13
C HIS A 207 16.33 25.11 -6.95
N GLU A 208 17.41 24.57 -7.53
CA GLU A 208 18.57 25.42 -7.81
C GLU A 208 18.15 26.37 -8.94
N GLY A 209 18.08 27.66 -8.59
CA GLY A 209 17.79 28.72 -9.53
C GLY A 209 18.90 28.90 -10.56
N LEU A 210 18.47 29.43 -11.70
CA LEU A 210 19.15 30.49 -12.44
C LEU A 210 18.11 31.54 -12.82
#